data_AF-W1WM85-F1
#
_entry.id   AF-W1WM85-F1
#
_cell.length_a   1.000
_cell.length_b   1.000
_cell.length_c   1.000
_cell.angle_alpha   90.00
_cell.angle_beta   90.00
_cell.angle_gamma   90.00
#
_symmetry.space_group_name_H-M   'P 1'
#
loop_
_entity.id
_entity.type
_entity.pdbx_description
1 polymer ?
#
loop_
_entity_poly.entity_id
_entity_poly.type
_entity_poly.pdbx_seq_one_letter_code
_entity_poly.pdbx_strand_id
1 'polypeptide(L)'
;MSLLSVDLMQTELMYEMQYFDEEKQGVITYEYFYKDLENDGQYILHLVPGTVNEKMIKMSHYLFFECGEGAYYMDEFDFNVLAINAQRQAKCHPMNCKFINYETYRKIEAWK
;
A
#
# COMPACT_ATOMS: atom_id res chain seq x y z
N MET A 1 20.40 -10.64 -0.74
CA MET A 1 20.38 -9.25 -1.25
C MET A 1 19.90 -8.38 -0.11
N SER A 2 20.63 -7.30 0.20
CA SER A 2 20.29 -6.33 1.24
C SER A 2 18.92 -5.71 0.93
N LEU A 3 18.07 -5.55 1.96
CA LEU A 3 16.79 -4.82 1.86
C LEU A 3 16.99 -3.52 1.08
N LEU A 4 16.14 -3.31 0.08
CA LEU A 4 15.94 -2.02 -0.57
C LEU A 4 15.79 -0.95 0.51
N SER A 5 16.78 -0.08 0.67
CA SER A 5 16.62 1.15 1.45
C SER A 5 15.73 2.08 0.62
N VAL A 6 14.43 1.85 0.63
CA VAL A 6 13.46 2.84 0.14
C VAL A 6 13.70 4.09 0.97
N ASP A 7 14.25 5.14 0.35
CA ASP A 7 14.42 6.41 1.04
C ASP A 7 13.08 7.11 1.10
N LEU A 8 12.35 6.86 2.18
CA LEU A 8 11.04 7.46 2.43
C LEU A 8 11.09 9.00 2.44
N MET A 9 12.26 9.62 2.67
CA MET A 9 12.41 11.08 2.70
C MET A 9 12.21 11.72 1.32
N GLN A 10 12.38 10.94 0.25
CA GLN A 10 12.24 11.38 -1.15
C GLN A 10 10.93 10.90 -1.77
N THR A 11 9.99 10.48 -0.93
CA THR A 11 8.72 9.92 -1.38
C THR A 11 7.55 10.63 -0.73
N GLU A 12 6.43 10.61 -1.42
CA GLU A 12 5.17 11.16 -0.95
C GLU A 12 4.15 10.02 -0.80
N LEU A 13 3.66 9.79 0.42
CA LEU A 13 2.63 8.76 0.66
C LEU A 13 1.29 9.20 0.08
N MET A 14 0.83 8.48 -0.95
CA MET A 14 -0.42 8.78 -1.65
C MET A 14 -1.57 7.98 -1.06
N TYR A 15 -1.39 6.67 -0.96
CA TYR A 15 -2.39 5.74 -0.45
C TYR A 15 -1.78 4.72 0.51
N GLU A 16 -2.61 4.23 1.43
CA GLU A 16 -2.27 3.13 2.30
C GLU A 16 -3.40 2.11 2.29
N MET A 17 -3.05 0.84 2.17
CA MET A 17 -3.95 -0.28 2.31
C MET A 17 -3.53 -1.11 3.52
N GLN A 18 -4.47 -1.30 4.44
CA GLN A 18 -4.30 -2.07 5.67
C GLN A 18 -5.07 -3.37 5.55
N TYR A 19 -4.46 -4.50 5.89
CA TYR A 19 -5.11 -5.81 5.94
C TYR A 19 -5.16 -6.34 7.37
N PHE A 20 -6.37 -6.58 7.86
CA PHE A 20 -6.63 -7.03 9.23
C PHE A 20 -7.53 -8.27 9.25
N ASP A 21 -7.45 -9.00 10.35
CA ASP A 21 -8.31 -10.14 10.64
C ASP A 21 -9.00 -9.88 11.97
N GLU A 22 -10.29 -9.57 11.97
CA GLU A 22 -11.03 -9.28 13.21
C GLU A 22 -11.03 -10.45 14.19
N GLU A 23 -10.88 -11.67 13.70
CA GLU A 23 -10.83 -12.88 14.51
C GLU A 23 -9.46 -13.12 15.14
N LYS A 24 -8.41 -12.41 14.69
CA LYS A 24 -7.04 -12.60 15.14
C LYS A 24 -6.36 -11.29 15.47
N GLN A 25 -5.97 -11.14 16.74
CA GLN A 25 -5.02 -10.10 17.11
C GLN A 25 -3.66 -10.40 16.47
N GLY A 26 -3.16 -9.47 15.67
CA GLY A 26 -1.92 -9.65 14.93
C GLY A 26 -1.39 -8.32 14.40
N VAL A 27 -0.12 -8.34 13.98
CA VAL A 27 0.49 -7.21 13.28
C VAL A 27 -0.21 -7.07 11.93
N ILE A 28 -0.64 -5.87 11.58
CA ILE A 28 -1.36 -5.59 10.32
C ILE A 28 -0.36 -5.69 9.16
N THR A 29 -0.81 -6.24 8.02
CA THR A 29 -0.05 -6.13 6.77
C THR A 29 -0.40 -4.83 6.10
N TYR A 30 0.62 -4.12 5.60
CA TYR A 30 0.46 -2.82 4.95
C TYR A 30 0.95 -2.87 3.52
N GLU A 31 0.25 -2.15 2.66
CA GLU A 31 0.75 -1.73 1.36
C GLU A 31 0.70 -0.21 1.28
N TYR A 32 1.86 0.38 1.03
CA TYR A 32 2.02 1.81 0.87
C TYR A 32 2.26 2.14 -0.59
N PHE A 33 1.49 3.10 -1.07
CA PHE A 33 1.55 3.61 -2.43
C PHE A 33 2.20 4.99 -2.37
N TYR A 34 3.44 5.08 -2.83
CA TYR A 34 4.21 6.31 -2.84
C TYR A 34 4.36 6.88 -4.24
N LYS A 35 4.46 8.20 -4.33
CA LYS A 35 5.02 8.91 -5.47
C LYS A 35 6.50 9.22 -5.17
N ASP A 36 7.39 8.94 -6.10
CA ASP A 36 8.78 9.37 -6.03
C ASP A 36 8.87 10.87 -6.37
N LEU A 37 9.54 11.65 -5.53
CA LEU A 37 9.68 13.10 -5.72
C LEU A 37 10.93 13.48 -6.53
N GLU A 38 11.93 12.60 -6.64
CA GLU A 38 13.13 12.82 -7.45
C GLU A 38 12.94 12.37 -8.89
N ASN A 39 12.16 11.30 -9.10
CA ASN A 39 11.93 10.71 -10.39
C ASN A 39 10.47 10.94 -10.83
N ASP A 40 10.24 12.03 -11.57
CA ASP A 40 8.89 12.36 -12.05
C ASP A 40 8.31 11.22 -12.92
N GLY A 41 7.07 10.84 -12.63
CA GLY A 41 6.40 9.69 -13.24
C GLY A 41 6.73 8.32 -12.65
N GLN A 42 7.59 8.24 -11.62
CA GLN A 42 7.88 7.00 -10.89
C GLN A 42 7.07 6.89 -9.60
N TYR A 43 6.56 5.69 -9.34
CA TYR A 43 5.75 5.35 -8.19
C TYR A 43 6.26 4.07 -7.54
N ILE A 44 5.91 3.87 -6.28
CA ILE A 44 6.42 2.76 -5.48
C ILE A 44 5.26 2.09 -4.74
N LEU A 45 5.16 0.77 -4.84
CA LEU A 45 4.38 -0.07 -3.94
C LEU A 45 5.34 -0.71 -2.95
N HIS A 46 5.21 -0.39 -1.67
CA HIS A 46 5.96 -1.00 -0.58
C HIS A 46 5.03 -1.87 0.24
N LEU A 47 5.34 -3.15 0.32
CA LEU A 47 4.61 -4.12 1.12
C LEU A 47 5.37 -4.39 2.42
N VAL A 48 4.72 -4.19 3.56
CA VAL A 48 5.22 -4.56 4.89
C VAL A 48 4.35 -5.68 5.46
N PRO A 49 4.83 -6.94 5.48
CA PRO A 49 4.04 -8.07 5.94
C PRO A 49 3.90 -8.07 7.46
N GLY A 50 2.66 -8.23 7.92
CA GLY A 50 2.33 -8.52 9.30
C GLY A 50 1.98 -9.99 9.49
N THR A 51 0.84 -10.27 10.13
CA THR A 51 0.28 -11.62 10.22
C THR A 51 -0.26 -12.05 8.87
N VAL A 52 0.41 -13.05 8.28
CA VAL A 52 0.04 -13.64 6.99
C VAL A 52 -1.08 -14.66 7.17
N ASN A 53 -2.20 -14.47 6.46
CA ASN A 53 -3.29 -15.42 6.40
C ASN A 53 -3.87 -15.51 4.98
N GLU A 54 -4.65 -16.55 4.70
CA GLU A 54 -5.16 -16.82 3.36
C GLU A 54 -6.05 -15.69 2.80
N LYS A 55 -6.83 -15.01 3.66
CA LYS A 55 -7.66 -13.87 3.23
C LYS A 55 -6.78 -12.70 2.78
N MET A 56 -5.77 -12.36 3.59
CA MET A 56 -4.80 -11.30 3.25
C MET A 56 -4.05 -11.63 1.95
N ILE A 57 -3.57 -12.86 1.78
CA ILE A 57 -2.85 -13.26 0.55
C ILE A 57 -3.72 -13.08 -0.70
N LYS A 58 -5.02 -13.37 -0.61
CA LYS A 58 -5.95 -13.23 -1.75
C LYS A 58 -6.29 -11.78 -2.10
N MET A 59 -6.15 -10.85 -1.15
CA MET A 59 -6.55 -9.45 -1.33
C MET A 59 -5.37 -8.48 -1.50
N SER A 60 -4.15 -8.95 -1.25
CA SER A 60 -2.91 -8.17 -1.33
C SER A 60 -2.04 -8.61 -2.49
N HIS A 61 -0.97 -7.86 -2.70
CA HIS A 61 0.13 -8.14 -3.60
C HIS A 61 1.22 -8.98 -2.92
N TYR A 62 0.96 -9.64 -1.79
CA TYR A 62 1.97 -10.40 -1.04
C TYR A 62 2.79 -11.41 -1.88
N LEU A 63 2.14 -12.09 -2.82
CA LEU A 63 2.82 -13.04 -3.71
C LEU A 63 3.72 -12.37 -4.74
N PHE A 64 3.47 -11.10 -5.07
CA PHE A 64 4.32 -10.30 -5.95
C PHE A 64 5.71 -10.09 -5.32
N PHE A 65 5.79 -10.06 -3.99
CA PHE A 65 7.01 -9.81 -3.22
C PHE A 65 7.69 -11.09 -2.70
N GLU A 66 7.48 -12.24 -3.36
CA GLU A 66 8.07 -13.53 -2.96
C GLU A 66 7.82 -13.90 -1.49
N CYS A 67 6.65 -13.51 -0.95
CA CYS A 67 6.27 -13.72 0.45
C CYS A 67 7.14 -12.97 1.49
N GLY A 68 7.85 -11.91 1.08
CA GLY A 68 8.67 -11.06 1.94
C GLY A 68 8.19 -9.62 2.00
N GLU A 69 8.92 -8.81 2.77
CA GLU A 69 8.87 -7.35 2.63
C GLU A 69 9.58 -6.94 1.33
N GLY A 70 9.06 -5.93 0.65
CA GLY A 70 9.74 -5.40 -0.52
C GLY A 70 9.07 -4.17 -1.12
N ALA A 71 9.79 -3.56 -2.07
CA ALA A 71 9.33 -2.40 -2.81
C ALA A 71 9.38 -2.67 -4.31
N TYR A 72 8.33 -2.25 -5.01
CA TYR A 72 8.17 -2.37 -6.44
C TYR A 72 7.99 -1.00 -7.07
N TYR A 73 8.88 -0.67 -8.00
CA TYR A 73 8.85 0.59 -8.74
C TYR A 73 8.01 0.41 -9.99
N MET A 74 7.11 1.34 -10.26
CA MET A 74 6.17 1.28 -11.37
C MET A 74 5.90 2.65 -11.96
N ASP A 75 5.28 2.67 -13.13
CA ASP A 75 4.80 3.90 -13.76
C ASP A 75 3.41 4.31 -13.23
N GLU A 76 2.94 5.48 -13.69
CA GLU A 76 1.63 6.02 -13.30
C GLU A 76 0.46 5.12 -13.68
N PHE A 77 0.54 4.40 -14.81
CA PHE A 77 -0.55 3.57 -15.28
C PHE A 77 -0.74 2.37 -14.35
N ASP A 78 0.33 1.64 -14.08
CA ASP A 78 0.33 0.51 -13.16
C ASP A 78 -0.10 0.95 -11.76
N PHE A 79 0.45 2.06 -11.27
CA PHE A 79 0.07 2.66 -9.99
C PHE A 79 -1.43 2.89 -9.86
N ASN A 80 -2.03 3.54 -10.85
CA ASN A 80 -3.46 3.84 -10.86
C ASN A 80 -4.32 2.58 -10.88
N VAL A 81 -3.92 1.57 -11.66
CA VAL A 81 -4.63 0.28 -11.71
C VAL A 81 -4.61 -0.39 -10.33
N LEU A 82 -3.44 -0.48 -9.69
CA LEU A 82 -3.30 -1.11 -8.38
C LEU A 82 -4.06 -0.34 -7.29
N ALA A 83 -3.96 0.99 -7.27
CA ALA A 83 -4.66 1.83 -6.30
C ALA A 83 -6.19 1.72 -6.43
N ILE A 84 -6.73 1.71 -7.65
CA ILE A 84 -8.17 1.54 -7.90
C ILE A 84 -8.63 0.15 -7.43
N ASN A 85 -7.83 -0.89 -7.70
CA ASN A 85 -8.15 -2.25 -7.26
C ASN A 85 -8.13 -2.37 -5.74
N ALA A 86 -7.12 -1.81 -5.06
CA ALA A 86 -7.05 -1.76 -3.60
C ALA A 86 -8.27 -1.03 -2.99
N GLN A 87 -8.65 0.11 -3.56
CA GLN A 87 -9.84 0.84 -3.14
C GLN A 87 -11.13 0.02 -3.31
N ARG A 88 -11.26 -0.73 -4.41
CA ARG A 88 -12.40 -1.64 -4.64
C ARG A 88 -12.43 -2.77 -3.61
N GLN A 89 -11.28 -3.38 -3.32
CA GLN A 89 -11.16 -4.43 -2.30
C GLN A 89 -11.63 -3.94 -0.94
N ALA A 90 -11.19 -2.75 -0.51
CA ALA A 90 -11.64 -2.15 0.75
C ALA A 90 -13.15 -1.89 0.82
N LYS A 91 -13.79 -1.58 -0.32
CA LYS A 91 -15.26 -1.43 -0.39
C LYS A 91 -16.00 -2.77 -0.33
N CYS A 92 -15.45 -3.81 -0.93
CA CYS A 92 -16.05 -5.15 -0.95
C CYS A 92 -15.82 -5.93 0.34
N HIS A 93 -14.70 -5.66 1.04
CA HIS A 93 -14.28 -6.39 2.23
C HIS A 93 -13.91 -5.44 3.38
N PRO A 94 -14.84 -4.59 3.85
CA PRO A 94 -14.56 -3.55 4.85
C PRO A 94 -14.17 -4.12 6.22
N MET A 95 -14.52 -5.38 6.51
CA MET A 95 -14.16 -6.09 7.75
C MET A 95 -12.78 -6.75 7.67
N ASN A 96 -12.08 -6.66 6.53
CA ASN A 96 -10.77 -7.30 6.33
C ASN A 96 -9.71 -6.34 5.82
N CYS A 97 -10.11 -5.21 5.24
CA CYS A 97 -9.15 -4.23 4.77
C CYS A 97 -9.71 -2.81 4.77
N LYS A 98 -8.78 -1.85 4.80
CA LYS A 98 -9.08 -0.42 4.81
C LYS A 98 -8.12 0.29 3.87
N PHE A 99 -8.69 1.11 2.99
CA PHE A 99 -7.95 1.99 2.09
C PHE A 99 -8.00 3.43 2.59
N ILE A 100 -6.84 4.06 2.71
CA ILE A 100 -6.66 5.43 3.20
C ILE A 100 -6.08 6.26 2.07
N ASN A 101 -6.72 7.40 1.78
CA ASN A 101 -6.28 8.34 0.75
C ASN A 101 -5.69 9.61 1.38
N TYR A 102 -4.36 9.67 1.43
CA TYR A 102 -3.62 10.79 2.03
C TYR A 102 -3.66 12.07 1.20
N GLU A 103 -3.88 11.98 -0.11
CA GLU A 103 -4.10 13.18 -0.93
C GLU A 103 -5.37 13.92 -0.51
N THR A 104 -6.42 13.16 -0.18
CA THR A 104 -7.70 13.73 0.28
C THR A 104 -7.52 14.42 1.62
N TYR A 105 -6.81 13.80 2.57
CA TYR A 105 -6.55 14.41 3.86
C TYR A 105 -5.77 15.72 3.74
N ARG A 106 -4.71 15.76 2.92
CA ARG A 106 -3.90 16.97 2.70
C ARG A 106 -4.68 18.10 2.07
N LYS A 107 -5.59 17.80 1.12
CA LYS A 107 -6.49 18.80 0.53
C LYS A 107 -7.44 19.41 1.58
N ILE A 108 -7.95 18.59 2.50
CA ILE A 108 -8.81 19.07 3.59
C ILE A 108 -8.04 19.94 4.58
N GLU A 109 -6.79 19.59 4.91
CA GLU A 109 -5.95 20.38 5.80
C GLU A 109 -5.54 21.72 5.20
N ALA A 110 -5.26 21.78 3.90
CA ALA A 110 -4.93 23.02 3.20
C ALA A 110 -6.09 24.03 3.13
N TRP A 111 -7.32 23.62 3.48
CA TRP A 111 -8.49 24.50 3.55
C TRP A 111 -8.74 25.08 4.94
N LYS A 112 -7.96 24.69 5.95
CA LYS A 112 -8.01 25.25 7.31
C LYS A 112 -7.11 26.47 7.43
#